data_AF-A0A9D7FA11-F1
#
_entry.id   AF-A0A9D7FA11-F1
#
_cell.length_a   1.000
_cell.length_b   1.000
_cell.length_c   1.000
_cell.angle_alpha   90.00
_cell.angle_beta   90.00
_cell.angle_gamma   90.00
#
_symmetry.space_group_name_H-M   'P 1'
#
loop_
_entity.id
_entity.type
_entity.pdbx_description
1 polymer ?
#
loop_
_entity_poly.entity_id
_entity_poly.type
_entity_poly.pdbx_seq_one_letter_code
_entity_poly.pdbx_strand_id
1 'polypeptide(L)'
;MVLDQMRKDGVRPNEVTYTTLINKAGDLEKAQVVLDQMRKDGVRPNEVTYTTLINKAGDLETAQVVLDQMRKDGVRPNEVTYT
;
A
#
# COMPACT_ATOMS: atom_id res chain seq x y z
N MET A 1 -11.37 5.21 -11.03
CA MET A 1 -11.01 4.11 -10.10
C MET A 1 -12.19 3.78 -9.19
N VAL A 2 -12.20 2.62 -8.53
CA VAL A 2 -13.24 2.28 -7.51
C VAL A 2 -13.36 3.38 -6.44
N LEU A 3 -12.24 4.02 -6.09
CA LEU A 3 -12.21 5.16 -5.16
C LEU A 3 -13.10 6.33 -5.59
N ASP A 4 -13.12 6.67 -6.88
CA ASP A 4 -13.89 7.81 -7.37
C ASP A 4 -15.39 7.54 -7.29
N GLN A 5 -15.79 6.29 -7.53
CA GLN A 5 -17.18 5.87 -7.37
C GLN A 5 -17.60 5.91 -5.89
N MET A 6 -16.79 5.36 -4.98
CA MET A 6 -17.07 5.43 -3.54
C MET A 6 -17.27 6.89 -3.07
N ARG A 7 -16.41 7.81 -3.51
CA ARG A 7 -16.54 9.23 -3.17
C ARG A 7 -17.82 9.85 -3.72
N LYS A 8 -18.19 9.55 -4.97
CA LYS A 8 -19.46 10.00 -5.57
C LYS A 8 -20.67 9.49 -4.80
N ASP A 9 -20.58 8.28 -4.27
CA ASP A 9 -21.62 7.66 -3.44
C ASP A 9 -21.60 8.17 -1.98
N GLY A 10 -20.75 9.17 -1.66
CA GLY A 10 -20.64 9.76 -0.33
C GLY A 10 -19.85 8.91 0.68
N VAL A 11 -19.25 7.82 0.23
CA VAL A 11 -18.47 6.90 1.06
C VAL A 11 -16.98 7.29 1.02
N ARG A 12 -16.38 7.49 2.19
CA ARG A 12 -14.95 7.82 2.29
C ARG A 12 -14.11 6.55 2.25
N PRO A 13 -13.14 6.44 1.32
CA PRO A 13 -12.14 5.39 1.37
C PRO A 13 -11.36 5.42 2.69
N ASN A 14 -11.08 4.25 3.23
CA ASN A 14 -10.31 4.07 4.46
C ASN A 14 -9.11 3.13 4.21
N GLU A 15 -8.34 2.86 5.26
CA GLU A 15 -7.15 2.01 5.19
C GLU A 15 -7.42 0.66 4.51
N VAL A 16 -8.49 -0.04 4.92
CA VAL A 16 -8.92 -1.32 4.31
C VAL A 16 -9.23 -1.19 2.82
N THR A 17 -9.81 -0.07 2.40
CA THR A 17 -10.11 0.19 0.99
C THR A 17 -8.83 0.24 0.16
N TYR A 18 -7.83 1.00 0.64
CA TYR A 18 -6.55 1.14 -0.08
C TYR A 18 -5.74 -0.14 -0.04
N THR A 19 -5.63 -0.82 1.11
CA THR A 19 -4.89 -2.10 1.19
C THR A 19 -5.51 -3.16 0.28
N THR A 20 -6.84 -3.19 0.16
CA THR A 20 -7.53 -4.06 -0.80
C THR A 20 -7.15 -3.74 -2.25
N LEU A 21 -7.17 -2.47 -2.63
CA LEU A 21 -6.81 -2.05 -4.00
C LEU A 21 -5.33 -2.27 -4.31
N ILE A 22 -4.44 -2.03 -3.34
CA ILE A 22 -3.02 -2.33 -3.42
C ILE A 22 -2.85 -3.83 -3.65
N ASN A 23 -3.50 -4.70 -2.87
CA ASN A 23 -3.42 -6.14 -3.05
C ASN A 23 -3.93 -6.61 -4.42
N LYS A 24 -4.98 -5.98 -4.95
CA LYS A 24 -5.55 -6.29 -6.26
C LYS A 24 -4.79 -5.69 -7.45
N ALA A 25 -3.83 -4.79 -7.22
CA ALA A 25 -2.97 -4.28 -8.28
C ALA A 25 -2.18 -5.43 -8.92
N GLY A 26 -2.08 -5.42 -10.25
CA GLY A 26 -1.43 -6.49 -11.01
C GLY A 26 0.08 -6.53 -10.88
N ASP A 27 0.69 -5.43 -10.46
CA ASP A 27 2.14 -5.25 -10.34
C ASP A 27 2.45 -4.21 -9.24
N LEU A 28 3.72 -4.14 -8.84
CA LEU A 28 4.18 -3.21 -7.83
C LEU A 28 4.02 -1.74 -8.24
N GLU A 29 4.21 -1.42 -9.52
CA GLU A 29 4.09 -0.04 -10.03
C GLU A 29 2.68 0.52 -9.81
N LYS A 30 1.65 -0.23 -10.20
CA LYS A 30 0.24 0.15 -9.95
C LYS A 30 -0.07 0.17 -8.46
N ALA A 31 0.49 -0.76 -7.69
CA ALA A 31 0.30 -0.79 -6.24
C ALA A 31 0.87 0.50 -5.58
N GLN A 32 2.02 0.98 -6.06
CA GLN A 32 2.66 2.21 -5.59
C GLN A 32 1.82 3.46 -5.91
N VAL A 33 1.17 3.51 -7.08
CA VAL A 33 0.21 4.57 -7.43
C VAL A 33 -0.94 4.64 -6.42
N VAL A 34 -1.46 3.48 -5.98
CA VAL A 34 -2.53 3.43 -4.98
C VAL A 34 -2.02 3.85 -3.59
N LEU A 35 -0.79 3.46 -3.21
CA LEU A 35 -0.14 3.93 -1.97
C LEU A 35 0.02 5.46 -1.96
N ASP A 36 0.43 6.06 -3.06
CA ASP A 36 0.58 7.51 -3.15
C ASP A 36 -0.77 8.22 -3.05
N GLN A 37 -1.83 7.63 -3.62
CA GLN A 37 -3.18 8.15 -3.47
C GLN A 37 -3.67 8.05 -2.01
N MET A 38 -3.41 6.92 -1.33
CA MET A 38 -3.70 6.72 0.09
C MET A 38 -3.10 7.85 0.93
N ARG A 39 -1.81 8.17 0.71
CA ARG A 39 -1.10 9.27 1.39
C ARG A 39 -1.72 10.65 1.06
N LYS A 40 -2.03 10.91 -0.22
CA LYS A 40 -2.67 12.18 -0.65
C LYS A 40 -4.04 12.40 0.00
N ASP A 41 -4.78 11.32 0.23
CA ASP A 41 -6.07 11.36 0.90
C ASP A 41 -5.95 11.44 2.44
N GLY A 42 -4.73 11.53 2.97
CA GLY A 42 -4.46 11.61 4.41
C GLY A 42 -4.65 10.29 5.16
N VAL A 43 -4.80 9.17 4.44
CA VAL A 43 -4.90 7.84 5.03
C VAL A 43 -3.48 7.30 5.22
N ARG A 44 -3.14 6.90 6.44
CA ARG A 44 -1.78 6.45 6.78
C ARG A 44 -1.58 4.99 6.39
N PRO A 45 -0.55 4.65 5.60
CA PRO A 45 -0.18 3.26 5.38
C PRO A 45 0.28 2.61 6.69
N ASN A 46 0.01 1.32 6.83
CA ASN A 46 0.35 0.49 7.99
C ASN A 46 1.22 -0.71 7.58
N GLU A 47 1.43 -1.66 8.50
CA GLU A 47 2.27 -2.82 8.20
C GLU A 47 1.67 -3.67 7.09
N VAL A 48 0.35 -3.92 7.10
CA VAL A 48 -0.36 -4.67 6.05
C VAL A 48 -0.14 -4.03 4.68
N THR A 49 -0.13 -2.70 4.62
CA THR A 49 0.10 -1.97 3.37
C THR A 49 1.48 -2.29 2.78
N TYR A 50 2.52 -2.22 3.62
CA TYR A 50 3.90 -2.44 3.18
C TYR A 50 4.24 -3.90 2.94
N THR A 51 3.75 -4.83 3.77
CA THR A 51 3.95 -6.26 3.54
C THR A 51 3.29 -6.70 2.23
N THR A 52 2.12 -6.13 1.89
CA THR A 52 1.48 -6.38 0.58
C THR A 52 2.33 -5.88 -0.58
N LEU A 53 2.97 -4.71 -0.46
CA LEU A 53 3.87 -4.18 -1.50
C LEU A 53 5.14 -5.03 -1.63
N ILE A 54 5.74 -5.47 -0.52
CA ILE A 54 6.90 -6.36 -0.50
C ILE A 54 6.56 -7.68 -1.22
N ASN A 55 5.41 -8.27 -0.95
CA ASN A 55 4.94 -9.50 -1.62
C ASN A 55 4.70 -9.33 -3.13
N LYS A 56 4.60 -8.09 -3.61
CA LYS A 56 4.49 -7.75 -5.03
C LYS A 56 5.82 -7.40 -5.68
N ALA A 57 6.89 -7.26 -4.91
CA ALA A 57 8.22 -7.05 -5.47
C ALA A 57 8.62 -8.29 -6.29
N GLY A 58 9.15 -8.06 -7.49
CA GLY A 58 9.59 -9.14 -8.37
C GLY A 58 10.93 -9.77 -7.96
N ASP A 59 11.68 -9.08 -7.09
CA ASP A 59 13.01 -9.46 -6.64
C ASP A 59 13.32 -8.87 -5.26
N LEU A 60 14.41 -9.37 -4.66
CA LEU A 60 14.84 -8.98 -3.31
C LEU A 60 15.30 -7.51 -3.22
N GLU A 61 15.89 -6.97 -4.29
CA GLU A 61 16.38 -5.59 -4.29
C GLU A 61 15.21 -4.61 -4.20
N THR A 62 14.18 -4.86 -5.01
CA THR A 62 12.92 -4.12 -5.00
C THR A 62 12.19 -4.28 -3.67
N ALA A 63 12.15 -5.49 -3.10
CA ALA A 63 11.57 -5.73 -1.78
C ALA A 63 12.28 -4.91 -0.69
N GLN A 64 13.61 -4.82 -0.75
CA GLN A 64 14.41 -4.03 0.19
C GLN A 64 14.12 -2.53 0.07
N VAL A 65 13.91 -2.01 -1.15
CA VAL A 65 13.49 -0.61 -1.36
C VAL A 65 12.15 -0.32 -0.70
N VAL A 66 11.17 -1.22 -0.82
CA VAL A 66 9.86 -1.09 -0.18
C VAL A 66 9.98 -1.15 1.35
N LEU A 67 10.83 -2.06 1.87
CA LEU A 67 11.11 -2.16 3.30
C LEU A 67 11.74 -0.88 3.87
N ASP A 68 12.63 -0.24 3.12
CA ASP A 68 13.21 1.04 3.52
C ASP A 68 12.19 2.17 3.48
N GLN A 69 11.26 2.13 2.51
CA GLN A 69 10.14 3.07 2.47
C GLN A 69 9.21 2.90 3.68
N MET A 70 8.90 1.66 4.08
CA MET A 70 8.12 1.35 5.28
C MET A 70 8.71 2.03 6.52
N ARG A 71 10.04 1.90 6.70
CA ARG A 71 10.78 2.52 7.81
C ARG A 71 10.77 4.04 7.73
N LYS A 72 10.95 4.62 6.53
CA LYS A 72 10.90 6.09 6.32
C LYS A 72 9.54 6.68 6.66
N ASP A 73 8.46 5.95 6.41
CA ASP A 73 7.10 6.35 6.78
C ASP A 73 6.79 6.12 8.27
N GLY A 74 7.76 5.66 9.05
CA GLY A 74 7.63 5.42 10.49
C GLY A 74 6.87 4.13 10.83
N VAL A 75 6.62 3.26 9.85
CA VAL A 75 6.00 1.96 10.05
C VAL A 75 7.09 0.96 10.41
N ARG A 76 6.93 0.26 11.54
CA ARG A 76 7.92 -0.72 12.01
C ARG A 76 7.67 -2.07 11.34
N PRO A 77 8.67 -2.68 10.69
CA PRO A 77 8.60 -4.06 10.23
C PRO A 77 8.26 -5.02 11.38
N ASN A 78 7.46 -6.04 11.09
CA ASN A 78 7.14 -7.14 12.00
C ASN A 78 7.54 -8.48 11.38
N GLU A 79 7.23 -9.58 12.07
CA GLU A 79 7.54 -10.95 11.61
C GLU A 79 7.02 -11.21 10.19
N VAL A 80 5.78 -10.80 9.89
CA VAL A 80 5.13 -10.96 8.58
C VAL A 80 5.85 -10.18 7.48
N THR A 81 6.62 -9.15 7.82
CA THR A 81 7.36 -8.35 6.83
C THR A 81 8.54 -9.12 6.22
N TYR A 82 9.05 -10.15 6.90
CA TYR A 82 10.25 -10.88 6.50
C TYR A 82 9.97 -12.31 6.01
N THR A 83 8.71 -12.69 5.83
CA THR A 83 8.26 -14.03 5.41
C THR A 83 7.48 -13.97 4.12
#